data_AF-A0A9E5ZAZ3-F1
#
_entry.id   AF-A0A9E5ZAZ3-F1
#
_cell.length_a   1.000
_cell.length_b   1.000
_cell.length_c   1.000
_cell.angle_alpha   90.00
_cell.angle_beta   90.00
_cell.angle_gamma   90.00
#
_symmetry.space_group_name_H-M   'P 1'
#
loop_
_entity.id
_entity.type
_entity.pdbx_description
1 polymer ?
#
loop_
_entity_poly.entity_id
_entity_poly.type
_entity_poly.pdbx_seq_one_letter_code
_entity_poly.pdbx_strand_id
1 'polypeptide(L)'
;MDLLIPEYGLLFWQLVVFSIVLIILAVFVWKPVTEALRTREAMIEDSIKSAELAREEMLKIKADNENVLKEARAQRDQLLKDAMAVANKIKEDAKGETAIIAGKMMADAKSAIESEKNAALSEVKNLVSSLSLEIAEKIIREKLSDNKAQRDLVEKFVKEAKIN
;
A
#
# COMPACT_ATOMS: atom_id res chain seq x y z
N MET A 1 -20.63 -101.78 50.93
CA MET A 1 -20.53 -100.31 50.77
C MET A 1 -19.24 -99.84 51.43
N ASP A 2 -18.09 -100.35 50.96
CA ASP A 2 -16.75 -100.00 51.50
C ASP A 2 -15.73 -99.70 50.38
N LEU A 3 -16.21 -99.54 49.13
CA LEU A 3 -15.35 -99.32 47.96
C LEU A 3 -15.41 -97.87 47.45
N LEU A 4 -16.03 -96.96 48.21
CA LEU A 4 -16.28 -95.56 47.83
C LEU A 4 -15.62 -94.54 48.77
N ILE A 5 -14.95 -94.99 49.83
CA ILE A 5 -14.14 -94.12 50.68
C ILE A 5 -12.69 -94.38 50.30
N PRO A 6 -12.03 -93.47 49.57
CA PRO A 6 -10.61 -93.64 49.24
C PRO A 6 -9.81 -93.84 50.54
N GLU A 7 -8.80 -94.71 50.49
CA GLU A 7 -7.89 -94.93 51.62
C GLU A 7 -7.39 -93.57 52.14
N TYR A 8 -7.41 -93.38 53.46
CA TYR A 8 -7.00 -92.11 54.09
C TYR A 8 -5.60 -91.64 53.65
N GLY A 9 -4.71 -92.56 53.27
CA GLY A 9 -3.39 -92.26 52.70
C GLY A 9 -3.44 -91.59 51.33
N LEU A 10 -4.36 -92.00 50.44
CA LEU A 10 -4.53 -91.39 49.11
C LEU A 10 -5.09 -89.96 49.23
N LEU A 11 -6.08 -89.76 50.11
CA LEU A 11 -6.63 -88.43 50.39
C LEU A 11 -5.59 -87.48 50.97
N PHE A 12 -4.71 -87.96 51.86
CA PHE A 12 -3.62 -87.14 52.41
C PHE A 12 -2.65 -86.68 51.33
N TRP A 13 -2.15 -87.59 50.49
CA TRP A 13 -1.23 -87.23 49.41
C TRP A 13 -1.88 -86.35 48.34
N GLN A 14 -3.16 -86.55 48.03
CA GLN A 14 -3.92 -85.68 47.14
C GLN A 14 -4.05 -84.26 47.70
N LEU A 15 -4.32 -84.11 49.00
CA LEU A 15 -4.36 -82.81 49.69
C LEU A 15 -3.00 -82.11 49.69
N VAL A 16 -1.92 -82.86 49.90
CA VAL A 16 -0.54 -82.34 49.86
C VAL A 16 -0.22 -81.82 48.46
N VAL A 17 -0.45 -82.62 47.41
CA VAL A 17 -0.20 -82.20 46.02
C VAL A 17 -1.10 -81.02 45.62
N PHE A 18 -2.38 -81.06 45.99
CA PHE A 18 -3.31 -79.94 45.74
C PHE A 18 -2.84 -78.66 46.43
N SER A 19 -2.41 -78.74 47.70
CA SER A 19 -1.91 -77.58 48.45
C SER A 19 -0.62 -77.02 47.84
N ILE A 20 0.30 -77.88 47.39
CA ILE A 20 1.52 -77.46 46.69
C ILE A 20 1.17 -76.73 45.39
N VAL A 21 0.27 -77.29 44.56
CA VAL A 21 -0.17 -76.65 43.31
C VAL A 21 -0.88 -75.33 43.59
N LEU A 22 -1.74 -75.27 44.62
CA LEU A 22 -2.44 -74.05 45.01
C LEU A 22 -1.46 -72.96 45.43
N ILE A 23 -0.44 -73.29 46.24
CA ILE A 23 0.60 -72.33 46.64
C ILE A 23 1.40 -71.85 45.42
N ILE A 24 1.78 -72.74 44.52
CA ILE A 24 2.49 -72.36 43.28
C ILE A 24 1.62 -71.42 42.44
N LEU A 25 0.35 -71.74 42.21
CA LEU A 25 -0.57 -70.88 41.45
C LEU A 25 -0.80 -69.54 42.15
N ALA A 26 -1.00 -69.54 43.47
CA ALA A 26 -1.20 -68.32 44.24
C ALA A 26 0.01 -67.38 44.15
N VAL A 27 1.24 -67.90 44.17
CA VAL A 27 2.44 -67.08 44.08
C VAL A 27 2.76 -66.67 42.63
N PHE A 28 2.65 -67.59 41.67
CA PHE A 28 3.05 -67.35 40.29
C PHE A 28 1.99 -66.65 39.43
N VAL A 29 0.69 -66.85 39.68
CA VAL A 29 -0.39 -66.27 38.85
C VAL A 29 -0.84 -64.91 39.37
N TRP A 30 -0.79 -64.69 40.69
CA TRP A 30 -1.24 -63.43 41.28
C TRP A 30 -0.45 -62.22 40.77
N LYS A 31 0.88 -62.32 40.75
CA LYS A 31 1.78 -61.25 40.29
C LYS A 31 1.52 -60.81 38.83
N PRO A 32 1.52 -61.70 37.81
CA PRO A 32 1.29 -61.29 36.42
C PRO A 32 -0.11 -60.75 36.19
N VAL A 33 -1.14 -61.26 36.88
CA VAL A 33 -2.52 -60.76 36.74
C VAL A 33 -2.65 -59.34 37.30
N THR A 34 -2.11 -59.08 38.49
CA THR A 34 -2.15 -57.72 39.06
C THR A 34 -1.32 -56.73 38.25
N GLU A 35 -0.17 -57.17 37.72
CA GLU A 35 0.67 -56.31 36.87
C GLU A 35 -0.04 -55.97 35.55
N ALA A 36 -0.72 -56.92 34.92
CA ALA A 36 -1.50 -56.69 33.72
C ALA A 36 -2.66 -55.70 33.96
N LEU A 37 -3.36 -55.83 35.09
CA LEU A 37 -4.42 -54.90 35.49
C LEU A 37 -3.87 -53.49 35.75
N ARG A 38 -2.78 -53.38 36.50
CA ARG A 38 -2.12 -52.08 36.78
C ARG A 38 -1.62 -51.41 35.51
N THR A 39 -1.05 -52.18 34.59
CA THR A 39 -0.61 -51.67 33.28
C THR A 39 -1.79 -51.14 32.48
N ARG A 40 -2.91 -51.86 32.46
CA ARG A 40 -4.13 -51.41 31.77
C ARG A 40 -4.70 -50.15 32.41
N GLU A 41 -4.75 -50.08 33.74
CA GLU A 41 -5.21 -48.90 34.47
C GLU A 41 -4.34 -47.68 34.17
N ALA A 42 -3.02 -47.83 34.25
CA ALA A 42 -2.07 -46.77 33.91
C ALA A 42 -2.20 -46.29 32.45
N MET A 43 -2.38 -47.21 31.49
CA MET A 43 -2.62 -46.83 30.10
C MET A 43 -3.93 -46.07 29.90
N ILE A 44 -4.99 -46.45 30.61
CA ILE A 44 -6.28 -45.76 30.54
C ILE A 44 -6.17 -44.36 31.14
N GLU A 45 -5.54 -44.24 32.31
CA GLU A 45 -5.31 -42.95 32.97
C GLU A 45 -4.47 -42.02 32.10
N ASP A 46 -3.37 -42.51 31.54
CA ASP A 46 -2.51 -41.75 30.63
C ASP A 46 -3.26 -41.33 29.36
N SER A 47 -4.06 -42.24 28.78
CA SER A 47 -4.87 -41.93 27.59
C SER A 47 -5.92 -40.85 27.88
N ILE A 48 -6.59 -40.91 29.04
CA ILE A 48 -7.58 -39.89 29.45
C ILE A 48 -6.88 -38.55 29.67
N LYS A 49 -5.75 -38.54 30.40
CA LYS A 49 -4.98 -37.34 30.67
C LYS A 49 -4.46 -36.70 29.38
N SER A 50 -3.95 -37.51 28.45
CA SER A 50 -3.50 -37.03 27.14
C SER A 50 -4.63 -36.42 26.32
N ALA A 51 -5.84 -37.02 26.35
CA ALA A 51 -7.01 -36.49 25.68
C ALA A 51 -7.49 -35.16 26.29
N GLU A 52 -7.43 -35.02 27.61
CA GLU A 52 -7.77 -33.78 28.31
C GLU A 52 -6.77 -32.66 27.99
N LEU A 53 -5.47 -32.95 28.02
CA LEU A 53 -4.42 -32.00 27.62
C LEU A 53 -4.59 -31.56 26.16
N ALA A 54 -4.80 -32.51 25.23
CA ALA A 54 -5.04 -32.19 23.83
C ALA A 54 -6.29 -31.31 23.63
N ARG A 55 -7.34 -31.53 24.44
CA ARG A 55 -8.55 -30.71 24.41
C ARG A 55 -8.28 -29.31 24.95
N GLU A 56 -7.53 -29.17 26.03
CA GLU A 56 -7.15 -27.87 26.60
C GLU A 56 -6.27 -27.08 25.63
N GLU A 57 -5.27 -27.73 25.02
CA GLU A 57 -4.42 -27.13 23.99
C GLU A 57 -5.24 -26.70 22.78
N MET A 58 -6.19 -27.52 22.32
CA MET A 58 -7.09 -27.14 21.22
C MET A 58 -7.93 -25.91 21.56
N LEU A 59 -8.42 -25.79 22.79
CA LEU A 59 -9.17 -24.61 23.23
C LEU A 59 -8.28 -23.36 23.27
N LYS A 60 -7.03 -23.49 23.75
CA LYS A 60 -6.05 -22.39 23.73
C LYS A 60 -5.74 -21.97 22.29
N ILE A 61 -5.44 -22.91 21.40
CA ILE A 61 -5.16 -22.64 19.98
C ILE A 61 -6.36 -21.96 19.31
N LYS A 62 -7.60 -22.35 19.63
CA LYS A 62 -8.79 -21.68 19.10
C LYS A 62 -8.90 -20.23 19.58
N ALA A 63 -8.71 -19.99 20.89
CA ALA A 63 -8.74 -18.65 21.45
C ALA A 63 -7.64 -17.76 20.86
N ASP A 64 -6.42 -18.29 20.71
CA ASP A 64 -5.29 -17.59 20.10
C ASP A 64 -5.56 -17.28 18.62
N ASN A 65 -6.13 -18.23 17.86
CA ASN A 65 -6.53 -17.96 16.47
C ASN A 65 -7.59 -16.86 16.37
N GLU A 66 -8.59 -16.84 17.26
CA GLU A 66 -9.58 -15.76 17.28
C GLU A 66 -8.96 -14.41 17.60
N ASN A 67 -7.99 -14.37 18.52
CA ASN A 67 -7.23 -13.15 18.85
C ASN A 67 -6.38 -12.69 17.67
N VAL A 68 -5.63 -13.59 17.03
CA VAL A 68 -4.83 -13.30 15.83
C VAL A 68 -5.72 -12.79 14.69
N LEU A 69 -6.90 -13.40 14.48
CA LEU A 69 -7.84 -12.93 13.47
C LEU A 69 -8.40 -11.54 13.78
N LYS A 70 -8.68 -11.24 15.05
CA LYS A 70 -9.09 -9.88 15.48
C LYS A 70 -7.97 -8.87 15.25
N GLU A 71 -6.75 -9.22 15.63
CA GLU A 71 -5.59 -8.34 15.45
C GLU A 71 -5.31 -8.08 13.97
N ALA A 72 -5.32 -9.13 13.13
CA ALA A 72 -5.16 -9.00 11.69
C ALA A 72 -6.24 -8.11 11.06
N ARG A 73 -7.50 -8.21 11.52
CA ARG A 73 -8.58 -7.31 11.07
C ARG A 73 -8.34 -5.87 11.51
N ALA A 74 -7.91 -5.65 12.75
CA ALA A 74 -7.59 -4.32 13.26
C ALA A 74 -6.43 -3.68 12.50
N GLN A 75 -5.35 -4.44 12.25
CA GLN A 75 -4.20 -3.99 11.46
C GLN A 75 -4.61 -3.70 10.01
N ARG A 76 -5.43 -4.55 9.38
CA ARG A 76 -5.97 -4.32 8.04
C ARG A 76 -6.78 -3.03 7.97
N ASP A 77 -7.67 -2.81 8.92
CA ASP A 77 -8.53 -1.63 8.94
C ASP A 77 -7.72 -0.35 9.18
N GLN A 78 -6.68 -0.43 10.01
CA GLN A 78 -5.72 0.65 10.21
C GLN A 78 -4.95 0.95 8.92
N LEU A 79 -4.41 -0.08 8.25
CA LEU A 79 -3.71 0.06 6.97
C LEU A 79 -4.60 0.69 5.90
N LEU A 80 -5.88 0.29 5.84
CA LEU A 80 -6.84 0.86 4.88
C LEU A 80 -7.10 2.35 5.16
N LYS A 81 -7.25 2.73 6.43
CA LYS A 81 -7.41 4.13 6.84
C LYS A 81 -6.18 4.96 6.48
N ASP A 82 -4.99 4.45 6.77
CA ASP A 82 -3.73 5.13 6.47
C ASP A 82 -3.55 5.28 4.95
N ALA A 83 -3.86 4.25 4.18
CA ALA A 83 -3.84 4.30 2.71
C ALA A 83 -4.84 5.35 2.17
N MET A 84 -6.06 5.42 2.72
CA MET A 84 -7.03 6.45 2.34
C MET A 84 -6.55 7.86 2.70
N ALA A 85 -5.95 8.04 3.87
CA ALA A 85 -5.40 9.31 4.30
C ALA A 85 -4.27 9.77 3.38
N VAL A 86 -3.33 8.88 3.06
CA VAL A 86 -2.24 9.14 2.11
C VAL A 86 -2.78 9.46 0.71
N ALA A 87 -3.75 8.68 0.22
CA ALA A 87 -4.36 8.93 -1.09
C ALA A 87 -5.06 10.30 -1.16
N ASN A 88 -5.75 10.70 -0.09
CA ASN A 88 -6.37 12.03 -0.02
C ASN A 88 -5.32 13.13 0.04
N LYS A 89 -4.26 12.95 0.83
CA LYS A 89 -3.14 13.90 0.89
C LYS A 89 -2.47 14.08 -0.47
N ILE A 90 -2.18 13.00 -1.18
CA ILE A 90 -1.61 13.06 -2.55
C ILE A 90 -2.53 13.85 -3.49
N LYS A 91 -3.85 13.63 -3.42
CA LYS A 91 -4.81 14.38 -4.25
C LYS A 91 -4.83 15.86 -3.90
N GLU A 92 -4.73 16.21 -2.62
CA GLU A 92 -4.71 17.60 -2.16
C GLU A 92 -3.40 18.30 -2.55
N ASP A 93 -2.26 17.65 -2.32
CA ASP A 93 -0.94 18.14 -2.70
C ASP A 93 -0.87 18.34 -4.23
N ALA A 94 -1.33 17.36 -5.02
CA ALA A 94 -1.38 17.48 -6.48
C ALA A 94 -2.28 18.62 -6.97
N LYS A 95 -3.43 18.84 -6.31
CA LYS A 95 -4.31 20.00 -6.63
C LYS A 95 -3.62 21.32 -6.28
N GLY A 96 -2.95 21.40 -5.14
CA GLY A 96 -2.20 22.58 -4.72
C GLY A 96 -1.07 22.91 -5.69
N GLU A 97 -0.26 21.93 -6.05
CA GLU A 97 0.83 22.09 -7.02
C GLU A 97 0.29 22.47 -8.40
N THR A 98 -0.79 21.82 -8.86
CA THR A 98 -1.45 22.16 -10.12
C THR A 98 -1.96 23.60 -10.13
N ALA A 99 -2.54 24.08 -9.01
CA ALA A 99 -3.01 25.46 -8.91
C ALA A 99 -1.85 26.47 -9.02
N ILE A 100 -0.70 26.16 -8.42
CA ILE A 100 0.51 26.99 -8.51
C ILE A 100 1.03 27.02 -9.95
N ILE A 101 1.16 25.85 -10.60
CA ILE A 101 1.63 25.75 -11.99
C ILE A 101 0.67 26.45 -12.95
N ALA A 102 -0.64 26.24 -12.79
CA ALA A 102 -1.65 26.91 -13.60
C ALA A 102 -1.63 28.43 -13.42
N GLY A 103 -1.47 28.91 -12.18
CA GLY A 103 -1.32 30.34 -11.89
C GLY A 103 -0.09 30.94 -12.57
N LYS A 104 1.05 30.24 -12.51
CA LYS A 104 2.29 30.65 -13.19
C LYS A 104 2.12 30.67 -14.71
N MET A 105 1.55 29.62 -15.29
CA MET A 105 1.27 29.53 -16.72
C MET A 105 0.36 30.67 -17.21
N MET A 106 -0.69 31.02 -16.43
CA MET A 106 -1.55 32.15 -16.75
C MET A 106 -0.81 33.50 -16.67
N ALA A 107 0.07 33.67 -15.68
CA ALA A 107 0.88 34.89 -15.57
C ALA A 107 1.85 35.03 -16.75
N ASP A 108 2.55 33.95 -17.10
CA ASP A 108 3.46 33.89 -18.24
C ASP A 108 2.72 34.16 -19.56
N ALA A 109 1.54 33.56 -19.75
CA ALA A 109 0.69 33.81 -20.92
C ALA A 109 0.23 35.27 -21.01
N LYS A 110 -0.16 35.90 -19.90
CA LYS A 110 -0.51 37.34 -19.88
C LYS A 110 0.68 38.21 -20.24
N SER A 111 1.86 37.90 -19.71
CA SER A 111 3.09 38.62 -20.03
C SER A 111 3.45 38.48 -21.51
N ALA A 112 3.30 37.29 -22.09
CA ALA A 112 3.53 37.05 -23.51
C ALA A 112 2.55 37.86 -24.38
N ILE A 113 1.25 37.86 -24.04
CA ILE A 113 0.22 38.64 -24.75
C ILE A 113 0.53 40.15 -24.69
N GLU A 114 0.98 40.65 -23.54
CA GLU A 114 1.33 42.07 -23.40
C GLU A 114 2.56 42.43 -24.25
N SER A 115 3.57 41.55 -24.28
CA SER A 115 4.73 41.70 -25.15
C SER A 115 4.35 41.68 -26.63
N GLU A 116 3.51 40.74 -27.06
CA GLU A 116 3.03 40.66 -28.45
C GLU A 116 2.20 41.87 -28.83
N LYS A 117 1.32 42.36 -27.94
CA LYS A 117 0.55 43.59 -28.16
C LYS A 117 1.47 44.79 -28.36
N ASN A 118 2.52 44.91 -27.55
CA ASN A 118 3.49 46.00 -27.68
C ASN A 118 4.29 45.89 -28.99
N ALA A 119 4.67 44.68 -29.40
CA ALA A 119 5.32 44.44 -30.68
C ALA A 119 4.41 44.84 -31.85
N ALA A 120 3.15 44.41 -31.85
CA ALA A 120 2.15 44.77 -32.86
C ALA A 120 1.91 46.29 -32.91
N LEU A 121 1.82 46.96 -31.76
CA LEU A 121 1.73 48.43 -31.69
C LEU A 121 2.95 49.13 -32.29
N SER A 122 4.16 48.59 -32.06
CA SER A 122 5.38 49.11 -32.66
C SER A 122 5.38 48.92 -34.18
N GLU A 123 4.91 47.78 -34.67
CA GLU A 123 4.80 47.49 -36.10
C GLU A 123 3.80 48.43 -36.78
N VAL A 124 2.64 48.66 -36.16
CA VAL A 124 1.64 49.63 -36.64
C VAL A 124 2.23 51.04 -36.68
N LYS A 125 2.98 51.47 -35.66
CA LYS A 125 3.64 52.79 -35.66
C LYS A 125 4.65 52.93 -36.80
N ASN A 126 5.42 51.89 -37.07
CA ASN A 126 6.37 51.87 -38.18
C ASN A 126 5.64 51.97 -39.52
N LEU A 127 4.55 51.21 -39.71
CA LEU A 127 3.72 51.25 -40.92
C LEU A 127 3.08 52.63 -41.15
N VAL A 128 2.57 53.26 -40.09
CA VAL A 128 2.01 54.62 -40.17
C VAL A 128 3.10 55.63 -40.52
N SER A 129 4.30 55.48 -39.96
CA SER A 129 5.44 56.36 -40.26
C SER A 129 5.89 56.23 -41.71
N SER A 130 5.99 55.01 -42.25
CA SER A 130 6.33 54.78 -43.65
C SER A 130 5.26 55.32 -44.59
N LEU A 131 3.98 55.09 -44.29
CA LEU A 131 2.88 55.63 -45.10
C LEU A 131 2.84 57.16 -45.06
N SER A 132 3.14 57.78 -43.91
CA SER A 132 3.22 59.24 -43.78
C SER A 132 4.35 59.81 -44.62
N LEU A 133 5.52 59.15 -44.63
CA LEU A 133 6.65 59.52 -45.49
C LEU A 133 6.30 59.39 -46.98
N GLU A 134 5.62 58.31 -47.36
CA GLU A 134 5.21 58.06 -48.74
C GLU A 134 4.18 59.10 -49.24
N ILE A 135 3.20 59.46 -48.40
CA ILE A 135 2.25 60.55 -48.69
C ILE A 135 2.98 61.90 -48.78
N ALA A 136 3.91 62.18 -47.87
CA ALA A 136 4.70 63.40 -47.90
C ALA A 136 5.57 63.48 -49.17
N GLU A 137 6.23 62.39 -49.57
CA GLU A 137 6.99 62.31 -50.82
C GLU A 137 6.07 62.59 -52.02
N LYS A 138 4.89 61.97 -52.06
CA LYS A 138 3.93 62.15 -53.16
C LYS A 138 3.43 63.60 -53.24
N ILE A 139 3.07 64.21 -52.11
CA ILE A 139 2.69 65.64 -52.03
C ILE A 139 3.83 66.55 -52.46
N ILE A 140 5.06 66.31 -51.99
CA ILE A 140 6.22 67.11 -52.35
C ILE A 140 6.47 66.98 -53.86
N ARG A 141 6.46 65.76 -54.41
CA ARG A 141 6.65 65.52 -55.85
C ARG A 141 5.57 66.21 -56.69
N GLU A 142 4.33 66.23 -56.22
CA GLU A 142 3.23 66.94 -56.86
C GLU A 142 3.38 68.47 -56.75
N LYS A 143 3.82 69.01 -55.61
CA LYS A 143 4.07 70.45 -55.44
C LYS A 143 5.33 70.94 -56.16
N LEU A 144 6.35 70.11 -56.31
CA LEU A 144 7.58 70.39 -57.07
C LEU A 144 7.42 70.15 -58.58
N SER A 145 6.25 69.76 -59.06
CA SER A 145 6.01 69.63 -60.50
C SER A 145 5.96 70.99 -61.23
N ASP A 146 5.82 72.10 -60.49
CA ASP A 146 5.90 73.46 -61.02
C ASP A 146 7.36 73.99 -61.02
N ASN A 147 7.81 74.48 -62.18
CA ASN A 147 9.15 75.03 -62.42
C ASN A 147 9.49 76.21 -61.48
N LYS A 148 8.48 76.96 -61.04
CA LYS A 148 8.67 78.08 -60.11
C LYS A 148 9.02 77.60 -58.70
N ALA A 149 8.33 76.56 -58.22
CA ALA A 149 8.57 75.97 -56.91
C ALA A 149 9.94 75.28 -56.81
N GLN A 150 10.43 74.65 -57.90
CA GLN A 150 11.79 74.10 -57.94
C GLN A 150 12.87 75.19 -57.84
N ARG A 151 12.69 76.31 -58.54
CA ARG A 151 13.63 77.45 -58.48
C ARG A 151 13.68 78.08 -57.09
N ASP A 152 12.53 78.29 -56.45
CA ASP A 152 12.45 78.82 -55.08
C ASP A 152 13.11 77.89 -54.05
N LEU A 153 13.01 76.57 -54.24
CA LEU A 153 13.67 75.59 -53.36
C LEU A 153 15.20 75.63 -53.50
N VAL A 154 15.70 75.71 -54.74
CA VAL A 154 17.15 75.84 -55.00
C VAL A 154 17.68 77.15 -54.43
N GLU A 155 16.96 78.25 -54.58
CA GLU A 155 17.36 79.55 -54.04
C GLU A 155 17.39 79.54 -52.49
N LYS A 156 16.44 78.86 -51.84
CA LYS A 156 16.45 78.63 -50.39
C LYS A 156 17.64 77.78 -49.93
N PHE A 157 17.93 76.64 -50.58
CA PHE A 157 19.08 75.81 -50.22
C PHE A 157 20.41 76.54 -50.43
N VAL A 158 20.54 77.34 -51.49
CA VAL A 158 21.72 78.18 -51.72
C VAL A 158 21.83 79.29 -50.67
N LYS A 159 20.70 79.81 -50.16
CA LYS A 159 20.69 80.77 -49.06
C LYS A 159 21.11 80.13 -47.73
N GLU A 160 20.55 78.97 -47.35
CA GLU A 160 20.92 78.26 -46.12
C GLU A 160 22.38 77.79 -46.15
N ALA A 161 22.87 77.28 -47.29
CA ALA A 161 24.26 76.85 -47.45
C ALA A 161 25.26 78.02 -47.46
N LYS A 162 24.80 79.25 -47.75
CA LYS A 162 25.62 80.48 -47.65
C LYS A 162 25.59 81.12 -46.25
N ILE A 163 24.80 80.60 -45.32
CA ILE A 163 24.64 81.13 -43.96
C ILE A 163 25.47 80.30 -42.93
N ASN A 164 26.21 79.27 -43.37
CA ASN A 164 27.35 78.70 -42.65
C ASN A 164 28.64 78.99 -43.41
#